data_AF-A0A374TYL2-F1
#
_entry.id   AF-A0A374TYL2-F1
#
_cell.length_a   1.000
_cell.length_b   1.000
_cell.length_c   1.000
_cell.angle_alpha   90.00
_cell.angle_beta   90.00
_cell.angle_gamma   90.00
#
_symmetry.space_group_name_H-M   'P 1'
#
loop_
_entity.id
_entity.type
_entity.pdbx_description
1 polymer ?
#
loop_
_entity_poly.entity_id
_entity_poly.type
_entity_poly.pdbx_seq_one_letter_code
_entity_poly.pdbx_strand_id
1 'polypeptide(L)'
;MGNTAYDFTTDDKGEISVKGLDAGAYTVEETHTLPGYNTVPKFTFTITATGLNQNEGENTLTVTTSKNGSGLVTNSSSGGGTVTLTVKNKKGSGLPLTGLNGVTFTWIAGSAVLCIGVAHLIRSRKQAEESEQE
;
A
#
# COMPACT_ATOMS: atom_id res chain seq x y z
N MET A 1 4.45 -10.77 30.05
CA MET A 1 3.57 -9.68 29.61
C MET A 1 3.87 -9.44 28.14
N GLY A 2 2.99 -9.49 27.15
CA GLY A 2 1.62 -9.98 26.97
C GLY A 2 1.47 -10.09 25.45
N ASN A 3 1.04 -11.23 24.93
CA ASN A 3 0.89 -11.47 23.48
C ASN A 3 -0.36 -10.77 22.89
N THR A 4 -0.91 -9.80 23.61
CA THR A 4 -2.21 -9.19 23.33
C THR A 4 -2.00 -7.99 22.42
N ALA A 5 -2.55 -8.08 21.21
CA ALA A 5 -2.60 -6.94 20.30
C ALA A 5 -3.66 -5.94 20.78
N TYR A 6 -3.40 -4.66 20.54
CA TYR A 6 -4.34 -3.56 20.80
C TYR A 6 -4.48 -2.75 19.52
N ASP A 7 -5.73 -2.47 19.15
CA ASP A 7 -6.05 -1.65 17.98
C ASP A 7 -6.28 -0.20 18.40
N PHE A 8 -5.72 0.72 17.61
CA PHE A 8 -5.87 2.15 17.79
C PHE A 8 -6.30 2.78 16.47
N THR A 9 -7.15 3.80 16.55
CA THR A 9 -7.57 4.60 15.41
C THR A 9 -6.91 5.97 15.49
N THR A 10 -6.35 6.44 14.38
CA THR A 10 -5.79 7.79 14.29
C THR A 10 -6.89 8.84 14.43
N ASP A 11 -6.60 9.94 15.10
CA ASP A 11 -7.51 11.10 15.17
C ASP A 11 -7.52 11.92 13.86
N ASP A 12 -8.24 13.05 13.87
CA ASP A 12 -8.35 13.98 12.72
C ASP A 12 -7.00 14.56 12.27
N LYS A 13 -5.96 14.48 13.10
CA LYS A 13 -4.59 14.92 12.80
C LYS A 13 -3.69 13.77 12.33
N GLY A 14 -4.20 12.53 12.33
CA GLY A 14 -3.42 11.34 11.98
C GLY A 14 -2.58 10.79 13.15
N GLU A 15 -2.92 11.14 14.39
CA GLU A 15 -2.11 10.82 15.57
C GLU A 15 -2.72 9.68 16.41
N ILE A 16 -1.86 8.91 17.06
CA ILE A 16 -2.21 7.96 18.13
C ILE A 16 -1.40 8.25 19.39
N SER A 17 -2.02 8.13 20.56
CA SER A 17 -1.36 8.33 21.85
C SER A 17 -1.50 7.09 22.72
N VAL A 18 -0.38 6.40 22.97
CA VAL A 18 -0.32 5.20 23.81
C VAL A 18 0.42 5.52 25.10
N LYS A 19 -0.18 5.17 26.25
CA LYS A 19 0.38 5.41 27.59
C LYS A 19 0.68 4.09 28.29
N GLY A 20 1.63 4.11 29.23
CA GLY A 20 1.97 2.95 30.06
C GLY A 20 2.81 1.89 29.33
N LEU A 21 3.63 2.30 28.36
CA LEU A 21 4.63 1.42 27.75
C LEU A 21 5.92 1.48 28.56
N ASP A 22 6.34 0.34 29.08
CA ASP A 22 7.63 0.18 29.76
C ASP A 22 8.78 0.06 28.75
N ALA A 23 10.02 -0.02 29.25
CA ALA A 23 11.16 -0.37 28.41
C ALA A 23 10.97 -1.77 27.81
N GLY A 24 11.12 -1.89 26.49
CA GLY A 24 10.82 -3.13 25.78
C GLY A 24 10.80 -2.97 24.27
N ALA A 25 10.64 -4.09 23.57
CA ALA A 25 10.48 -4.14 22.12
C ALA A 25 9.01 -4.28 21.75
N TYR A 26 8.55 -3.40 20.86
CA TYR A 26 7.16 -3.29 20.43
C TYR A 26 7.07 -3.42 18.91
N THR A 27 5.92 -3.92 18.45
CA THR A 27 5.64 -4.09 17.03
C THR A 27 4.41 -3.29 16.64
N VAL A 28 4.50 -2.58 15.52
CA VAL A 28 3.40 -1.82 14.93
C VAL A 28 3.01 -2.45 13.61
N GLU A 29 1.71 -2.62 13.43
CA GLU A 29 1.10 -3.16 12.23
C GLU A 29 -0.07 -2.25 11.82
N GLU A 30 -0.05 -1.74 10.59
CA GLU A 30 -1.18 -0.98 10.06
C GLU A 30 -2.27 -1.96 9.61
N THR A 31 -3.39 -1.97 10.33
CA THR A 31 -4.51 -2.89 10.06
C THR A 31 -5.50 -2.35 9.03
N HIS A 32 -5.57 -1.02 8.87
CA HIS A 32 -6.49 -0.35 7.97
C HIS A 32 -5.79 0.81 7.25
N THR A 33 -5.62 0.68 5.94
CA THR A 33 -4.98 1.68 5.08
C THR A 33 -6.02 2.58 4.42
N LEU A 34 -5.72 3.88 4.33
CA LEU A 34 -6.56 4.82 3.58
C LEU A 34 -6.61 4.46 2.08
N PRO A 35 -7.76 4.63 1.39
CA PRO A 35 -7.87 4.43 -0.05
C PRO A 35 -6.84 5.24 -0.84
N GLY A 36 -6.15 4.59 -1.79
CA GLY A 36 -5.14 5.24 -2.63
C GLY A 36 -3.76 5.37 -2.00
N TYR A 37 -3.52 4.78 -0.82
CA TYR A 37 -2.20 4.64 -0.19
C TYR A 37 -1.78 3.18 -0.12
N ASN A 38 -0.46 2.95 -0.02
CA ASN A 38 0.10 1.65 0.27
C ASN A 38 0.12 1.42 1.78
N THR A 39 -0.16 0.18 2.20
CA THR A 39 0.00 -0.25 3.59
C THR A 39 1.47 -0.16 3.99
N VAL A 40 1.72 0.44 5.15
CA VAL A 40 3.02 0.52 5.79
C VAL A 40 3.44 -0.88 6.23
N PRO A 41 4.66 -1.33 5.89
CA PRO A 41 5.15 -2.63 6.33
C PRO A 41 5.26 -2.65 7.85
N LYS A 42 4.95 -3.81 8.44
CA LYS A 42 5.15 -4.07 9.86
C LYS A 42 6.55 -3.70 10.30
N PHE A 43 6.66 -2.94 11.39
CA PHE A 43 7.95 -2.49 11.90
C PHE A 43 8.01 -2.61 13.43
N THR A 44 9.23 -2.58 13.96
CA THR A 44 9.44 -2.65 15.41
C THR A 44 10.18 -1.42 15.91
N PHE A 45 9.87 -1.04 17.13
CA PHE A 45 10.63 -0.03 17.87
C PHE A 45 10.93 -0.54 19.27
N THR A 46 12.06 -0.10 19.81
CA THR A 46 12.51 -0.46 21.15
C THR A 46 12.57 0.78 22.00
N ILE A 47 11.94 0.72 23.17
CA ILE A 47 12.08 1.72 24.23
C ILE A 47 13.19 1.26 25.17
N THR A 48 14.21 2.08 25.35
CA THR A 48 15.26 1.88 26.36
C THR A 48 15.17 2.99 27.40
N ALA A 49 15.30 2.61 28.66
CA ALA A 49 15.37 3.55 29.77
C ALA A 49 16.79 3.53 30.34
N THR A 50 17.39 4.72 30.46
CA THR A 50 18.72 4.93 31.05
C THR A 50 18.64 5.98 32.16
N GLY A 51 19.58 5.97 33.09
CA GLY A 51 19.57 6.92 34.22
C GLY A 51 18.66 6.54 35.38
N LEU A 52 18.05 5.34 35.35
CA LEU A 52 17.10 4.86 36.39
C LEU A 52 17.67 4.75 37.81
N ASN A 53 18.99 4.90 37.99
CA ASN A 53 19.68 4.86 39.27
C ASN A 53 20.20 6.25 39.72
N GLN A 54 19.75 7.32 39.06
CA GLN A 54 20.18 8.69 39.36
C GLN A 54 19.08 9.48 40.09
N ASN A 55 19.36 10.74 40.43
CA ASN A 55 18.41 11.62 41.09
C ASN A 55 17.11 11.74 40.28
N GLU A 56 16.01 11.93 41.00
CA GLU A 56 14.68 12.11 40.42
C GLU A 56 14.71 13.24 39.36
N GLY A 57 14.31 12.90 38.12
CA GLY A 57 14.31 13.83 36.97
C GLY A 57 15.45 13.67 35.96
N GLU A 58 16.42 12.78 36.20
CA GLU A 58 17.54 12.54 35.25
C GLU A 58 17.31 11.33 34.31
N ASN A 59 16.19 10.62 34.50
CA ASN A 59 15.78 9.50 33.66
C ASN A 59 15.61 9.90 32.19
N THR A 60 16.36 9.22 31.31
CA THR A 60 16.28 9.44 29.87
C THR A 60 15.64 8.23 29.21
N LEU A 61 14.56 8.45 28.44
CA LEU A 61 14.01 7.44 27.54
C LEU A 61 14.61 7.65 26.15
N THR A 62 15.11 6.57 25.56
CA THR A 62 15.58 6.56 24.17
C THR A 62 14.74 5.57 23.38
N VAL A 63 14.37 5.94 22.16
CA VAL A 63 13.67 5.03 21.26
C VAL A 63 14.46 4.80 19.99
N THR A 64 14.63 3.53 19.70
CA THR A 64 15.39 3.06 18.55
C THR A 64 14.45 2.22 17.70
N THR A 65 14.20 2.65 16.47
CA THR A 65 13.37 1.91 15.53
C THR A 65 14.23 0.92 14.77
N SER A 66 13.84 -0.35 14.67
CA SER A 66 14.53 -1.29 13.79
C SER A 66 14.17 -0.97 12.34
N LYS A 67 15.19 -0.74 11.50
CA LYS A 67 15.02 -0.37 10.09
C LYS A 67 14.63 -1.57 9.22
N ASN A 68 13.52 -2.24 9.52
CA ASN A 68 12.95 -3.22 8.58
C ASN A 68 12.00 -2.60 7.54
N GLY A 69 12.04 -1.27 7.37
CA GLY A 69 11.23 -0.51 6.41
C GLY A 69 11.75 0.91 6.21
N SER A 70 12.80 1.04 5.38
CA SER A 70 13.35 2.26 4.75
C SER A 70 12.63 3.58 5.02
N GLY A 71 13.19 4.46 5.87
CA GLY A 71 12.91 5.92 5.87
C GLY A 71 11.49 6.41 6.17
N LEU A 72 10.53 5.51 6.42
CA LEU A 72 9.13 5.84 6.70
C LEU A 72 8.88 6.15 8.18
N VAL A 73 9.79 5.70 9.06
CA VAL A 73 9.72 5.95 10.50
C VAL A 73 10.87 6.87 10.90
N THR A 74 10.56 8.03 11.46
CA THR A 74 11.56 8.94 12.04
C THR A 74 11.29 9.14 13.52
N ASN A 75 12.37 9.08 14.32
CA ASN A 75 12.32 9.35 15.74
C ASN A 75 12.31 10.86 15.95
N SER A 76 11.30 11.37 16.65
CA SER A 76 11.14 12.80 16.89
C SER A 76 11.10 13.06 18.39
N SER A 77 12.29 13.29 18.95
CA SER A 77 12.53 13.76 20.32
C SER A 77 12.13 12.83 21.46
N SER A 78 12.99 12.79 22.48
CA SER A 78 12.68 12.29 23.81
C SER A 78 12.77 13.46 24.80
N GLY A 79 11.68 13.70 25.53
CA GLY A 79 11.63 14.73 26.55
C GLY A 79 10.47 14.45 27.52
N GLY A 80 10.74 14.49 28.82
CA GLY A 80 9.70 14.35 29.85
C GLY A 80 8.91 13.04 29.80
N GLY A 81 9.55 11.92 29.43
CA GLY A 81 8.90 10.60 29.40
C GLY A 81 8.03 10.34 28.15
N THR A 82 8.00 11.24 27.17
CA THR A 82 7.26 11.06 25.92
C THR A 82 8.19 10.76 24.76
N VAL A 83 7.75 9.85 23.89
CA VAL A 83 8.44 9.46 22.66
C VAL A 83 7.48 9.70 21.49
N THR A 84 7.94 10.40 20.46
CA THR A 84 7.16 10.57 19.22
C THR A 84 7.79 9.78 18.08
N LEU A 85 6.97 8.96 17.42
CA LEU A 85 7.30 8.23 16.20
C LEU A 85 6.45 8.78 15.07
N THR A 86 7.09 9.28 14.00
CA THR A 86 6.36 9.69 12.80
C THR A 86 6.41 8.57 11.77
N VAL A 87 5.24 8.11 11.31
CA VAL A 87 5.09 7.08 10.27
C VAL A 87 4.54 7.74 9.00
N LYS A 88 5.16 7.48 7.84
CA LYS A 88 4.73 8.06 6.55
C LYS A 88 4.07 7.02 5.64
N ASN A 89 2.80 7.23 5.30
CA ASN A 89 2.12 6.45 4.27
C ASN A 89 2.53 6.91 2.87
N LYS A 90 2.96 5.98 2.03
CA LYS A 90 3.29 6.25 0.63
C LYS A 90 2.03 6.11 -0.21
N LYS A 91 1.71 7.12 -1.03
CA LYS A 91 0.60 7.03 -2.00
C LYS A 91 0.79 5.82 -2.93
N GLY A 92 -0.29 5.09 -3.17
CA GLY A 92 -0.30 3.96 -4.08
C GLY A 92 0.09 4.39 -5.49
N SER A 93 0.87 3.55 -6.18
CA SER A 93 1.23 3.84 -7.56
C SER A 93 0.00 3.62 -8.42
N GLY A 94 -0.62 4.71 -8.90
CA GLY A 94 -1.49 4.64 -10.06
C GLY A 94 -0.59 4.34 -11.25
N LEU A 95 -0.38 3.06 -11.55
CA LEU A 95 0.20 2.68 -12.83
C LEU A 95 -0.57 3.46 -13.90
N PRO A 96 0.12 4.14 -14.83
CA PRO A 96 -0.59 4.78 -15.93
C PRO A 96 -1.44 3.70 -16.58
N LEU A 97 -2.72 4.01 -16.84
CA LEU A 97 -3.66 3.12 -17.50
C LEU A 97 -3.19 2.92 -18.96
N THR A 98 -2.09 2.21 -19.16
CA THR A 98 -1.55 1.92 -20.48
C THR A 98 -2.22 0.65 -20.97
N GLY A 99 -2.98 0.78 -22.05
CA GLY A 99 -3.57 -0.36 -22.76
C GLY A 99 -5.07 -0.27 -23.00
N LEU A 100 -5.86 0.44 -22.17
CA LEU A 100 -7.31 0.44 -22.34
C LEU A 100 -7.78 1.25 -23.56
N ASN A 101 -7.07 2.32 -23.92
CA ASN A 101 -7.36 3.10 -25.12
C ASN A 101 -6.86 2.44 -26.42
N GLY A 102 -6.00 1.42 -26.35
CA GLY A 102 -5.52 0.69 -27.53
C GLY A 102 -6.49 -0.42 -27.96
N VAL A 103 -7.08 -1.12 -26.98
CA VAL A 103 -7.93 -2.29 -27.24
C VAL A 103 -9.26 -1.95 -27.93
N THR A 104 -9.82 -0.75 -27.73
CA THR A 104 -11.08 -0.35 -28.37
C THR A 104 -10.91 -0.17 -29.88
N PHE A 105 -9.81 0.47 -30.32
CA PHE A 105 -9.51 0.63 -31.75
C PHE A 105 -9.22 -0.72 -32.43
N THR A 106 -8.53 -1.64 -31.76
CA THR A 106 -8.28 -2.99 -32.31
C THR A 106 -9.56 -3.81 -32.44
N TRP A 107 -10.49 -3.70 -31.48
CA TRP A 107 -11.75 -4.45 -31.53
C TRP A 107 -12.67 -3.97 -32.66
N ILE A 108 -12.75 -2.65 -32.85
CA ILE A 108 -13.55 -2.06 -33.94
C ILE A 108 -12.99 -2.46 -35.30
N ALA A 109 -11.69 -2.29 -35.52
CA ALA A 109 -11.07 -2.65 -36.80
C ALA A 109 -11.14 -4.17 -37.08
N GLY A 110 -10.84 -5.00 -36.07
CA GLY A 110 -10.91 -6.46 -36.20
C GLY A 110 -12.33 -6.95 -36.51
N SER A 111 -13.35 -6.37 -35.88
CA SER A 111 -14.75 -6.74 -36.14
C SER A 111 -15.21 -6.41 -37.56
N ALA A 112 -14.83 -5.25 -38.10
CA ALA A 112 -15.19 -4.85 -39.47
C ALA A 112 -14.54 -5.77 -40.52
N VAL A 113 -13.26 -6.10 -40.35
CA VAL A 113 -12.54 -7.01 -41.26
C VAL A 113 -13.15 -8.41 -41.23
N LEU A 114 -13.52 -8.91 -40.05
CA LEU A 114 -14.16 -10.22 -39.92
C LEU A 114 -15.52 -10.27 -40.66
N CYS A 115 -16.37 -9.25 -40.48
CA CYS A 115 -17.67 -9.18 -41.15
C CYS A 115 -17.53 -9.16 -42.68
N ILE A 116 -16.57 -8.40 -43.20
CA ILE A 116 -16.28 -8.34 -44.64
C ILE A 116 -15.77 -9.69 -45.15
N GLY A 117 -14.86 -10.33 -44.41
CA GLY A 117 -14.32 -11.64 -44.76
C GLY A 117 -15.39 -12.72 -44.85
N VAL A 118 -16.30 -12.78 -43.87
CA VAL A 118 -17.43 -13.72 -43.87
C VAL A 118 -18.39 -13.43 -45.04
N ALA A 119 -18.71 -12.17 -45.30
CA ALA A 119 -19.56 -11.80 -46.43
C ALA A 119 -18.93 -12.20 -47.77
N HIS A 120 -17.62 -12.05 -47.92
CA HIS A 120 -16.90 -12.44 -49.13
C HIS A 120 -16.89 -13.96 -49.31
N LEU A 121 -16.68 -14.73 -48.24
CA LEU A 121 -16.70 -16.20 -48.25
C LEU A 121 -18.07 -16.78 -48.65
N ILE A 122 -19.16 -16.20 -48.16
CA ILE A 122 -20.52 -16.65 -48.50
C ILE A 122 -20.82 -16.38 -49.98
N ARG A 123 -20.42 -15.20 -50.48
CA ARG A 123 -20.63 -14.84 -51.89
C ARG A 123 -19.78 -15.69 -52.84
N SER A 124 -18.53 -15.98 -52.50
CA SER A 124 -17.66 -16.80 -53.34
C SER A 124 -18.17 -18.23 -53.47
N ARG A 125 -18.81 -18.78 -52.43
CA ARG A 125 -19.43 -20.11 -52.51
C ARG A 125 -20.68 -20.11 -53.40
N LYS A 126 -21.52 -19.09 -53.31
CA LYS A 126 -22.69 -18.95 -54.19
C LYS A 126 -22.32 -18.77 -55.66
N GLN A 127 -21.30 -17.96 -55.96
CA GLN A 127 -20.84 -17.76 -57.34
C GLN A 127 -20.27 -19.04 -57.96
N ALA A 128 -19.61 -19.88 -57.17
CA ALA A 128 -19.12 -21.18 -57.63
C ALA A 128 -20.29 -22.14 -57.98
N GLU A 129 -21.31 -22.21 -57.12
CA GLU A 129 -22.50 -23.05 -57.35
C GLU A 129 -23.34 -22.57 -58.55
N GLU A 130 -23.46 -21.25 -58.76
CA GLU A 130 -24.17 -20.67 -59.91
C GLU A 130 -23.40 -20.86 -61.23
N SER A 131 -22.05 -20.87 -61.20
CA SER A 131 -21.21 -21.13 -62.38
C SER A 131 -21.16 -22.59 -62.82
N GLU A 132 -21.57 -23.53 -61.96
CA GLU A 132 -21.63 -24.97 -62.27
C GLU A 132 -22.98 -25.41 -62.88
N GLN A 133 -23.99 -24.52 -62.91
CA GLN A 133 -25.32 -24.78 -63.50
C GLN A 133 -25.56 -24.06 -64.85
N GLU A 134 -24.59 -23.31 -65.37
CA GLU A 134 -24.57 -22.79 -66.75
C GLU A 134 -23.82 -23.76 -67.69
#